data_AF-A0AAD5W482-F1
#
_entry.id   AF-A0AAD5W482-F1
#
_cell.length_a   1.000
_cell.length_b   1.000
_cell.length_c   1.000
_cell.angle_alpha   90.00
_cell.angle_beta   90.00
_cell.angle_gamma   90.00
#
_symmetry.space_group_name_H-M   'P 1'
#
loop_
_entity.id
_entity.type
_entity.pdbx_description
1 polymer ?
#
loop_
_entity_poly.entity_id
_entity_poly.type
_entity_poly.pdbx_seq_one_letter_code
_entity_poly.pdbx_strand_id
1 'polypeptide(L)'
;MKDLPKRKRGRDRRVERRDSVQDLQDDLIARISYARSNNLLEYIPLYGKTRRGRSEKAEDHRRMISLVTAALNNPYKLDCDISKLSGSQKIESILENPRLGHIEEPCIIINRANHILLWYLPGLLSKTHAKDPNAIIKASCLIRHNMDCGVKEWLPSVALLLLYLDNLLALTHPALHSAATSVMELLCSEPSTEEYAKVWPTVFSGITPITNQTTKAHCNRFSSYSWYDQVAAFGSYTSATFSLPELGATLQYNPGSVIQFSGNLFLHKVDGWDSGDCYCYASFF
;
A
#
# COMPACT_ATOMS: atom_id res chain seq x y z
N MET A 1 -61.47 -6.66 -8.78
CA MET A 1 -60.75 -5.43 -8.39
C MET A 1 -60.03 -5.71 -7.07
N LYS A 2 -58.74 -6.06 -7.13
CA LYS A 2 -57.88 -6.27 -5.95
C LYS A 2 -56.56 -5.56 -6.24
N ASP A 3 -56.30 -4.49 -5.49
CA ASP A 3 -55.09 -3.68 -5.60
C ASP A 3 -53.86 -4.43 -5.08
N LEU A 4 -52.82 -4.48 -5.89
CA LEU A 4 -51.48 -4.91 -5.51
C LEU A 4 -50.68 -3.73 -4.98
N PRO A 5 -49.89 -3.87 -3.89
CA PRO A 5 -49.14 -2.76 -3.34
C PRO A 5 -47.90 -2.48 -4.20
N LYS A 6 -47.78 -1.22 -4.64
CA LYS A 6 -46.61 -0.68 -5.35
C LYS A 6 -45.38 -0.75 -4.44
N ARG A 7 -44.39 -1.56 -4.83
CA ARG A 7 -43.04 -1.58 -4.21
C ARG A 7 -42.37 -0.21 -4.36
N LYS A 8 -42.16 0.50 -3.25
CA LYS A 8 -41.20 1.61 -3.16
C LYS A 8 -39.79 1.03 -3.28
N ARG A 9 -39.13 1.21 -4.41
CA ARG A 9 -37.67 1.02 -4.56
C ARG A 9 -37.06 2.39 -4.87
N GLY A 10 -36.05 2.80 -4.09
CA GLY A 10 -35.10 3.82 -4.55
C GLY A 10 -34.66 4.94 -3.61
N ARG A 11 -34.73 4.84 -2.26
CA ARG A 11 -34.20 5.90 -1.38
C ARG A 11 -33.05 5.53 -0.43
N ASP A 12 -32.89 4.27 -0.02
CA ASP A 12 -31.88 3.93 1.01
C ASP A 12 -30.43 3.93 0.53
N ARG A 13 -30.14 3.42 -0.68
CA ARG A 13 -28.76 3.23 -1.16
C ARG A 13 -27.92 4.51 -1.30
N ARG A 14 -28.56 5.68 -1.39
CA ARG A 14 -27.85 6.97 -1.59
C ARG A 14 -27.44 7.62 -0.26
N VAL A 15 -28.14 7.29 0.82
CA VAL A 15 -27.89 7.81 2.17
C VAL A 15 -26.74 7.03 2.80
N GLU A 16 -26.81 5.70 2.80
CA GLU A 16 -25.73 4.82 3.31
C GLU A 16 -24.37 5.07 2.64
N ARG A 17 -24.36 5.41 1.35
CA ARG A 17 -23.11 5.69 0.63
C ARG A 17 -22.46 7.01 1.07
N ARG A 18 -23.25 8.02 1.48
CA ARG A 18 -22.72 9.30 1.98
C ARG A 18 -22.13 9.17 3.37
N ASP A 19 -22.83 8.48 4.27
CA ASP A 19 -22.41 8.33 5.66
C ASP A 19 -21.08 7.55 5.74
N SER A 20 -20.95 6.45 4.99
CA SER A 20 -19.71 5.66 4.97
C SER A 20 -18.48 6.39 4.40
N VAL A 21 -18.66 7.37 3.52
CA VAL A 21 -17.53 8.15 2.97
C VAL A 21 -17.14 9.25 3.94
N GLN A 22 -18.10 9.86 4.64
CA GLN A 22 -17.81 10.85 5.68
C GLN A 22 -17.03 10.23 6.84
N ASP A 23 -17.41 9.03 7.29
CA ASP A 23 -16.69 8.31 8.34
C ASP A 23 -15.21 8.04 7.96
N LEU A 24 -14.98 7.66 6.70
CA LEU A 24 -13.62 7.46 6.16
C LEU A 24 -12.82 8.77 6.06
N GLN A 25 -13.49 9.89 5.80
CA GLN A 25 -12.85 11.21 5.76
C GLN A 25 -12.49 11.71 7.16
N ASP A 26 -13.35 11.47 8.15
CA ASP A 26 -13.08 11.81 9.55
C ASP A 26 -11.94 10.95 10.10
N ASP A 27 -11.90 9.66 9.75
CA ASP A 27 -10.79 8.76 10.04
C ASP A 27 -9.49 9.23 9.35
N LEU A 28 -9.54 9.73 8.11
CA LEU A 28 -8.38 10.34 7.44
C LEU A 28 -7.83 11.55 8.21
N ILE A 29 -8.70 12.42 8.74
CA ILE A 29 -8.27 13.57 9.54
C ILE A 29 -7.54 13.09 10.80
N ALA A 30 -8.04 12.05 11.46
CA ALA A 30 -7.38 11.43 12.61
C ALA A 30 -6.01 10.83 12.21
N ARG A 31 -5.93 10.12 11.09
CA ARG A 31 -4.68 9.53 10.55
C ARG A 31 -3.63 10.59 10.20
N ILE A 32 -4.04 11.68 9.56
CA ILE A 32 -3.17 12.82 9.28
C ILE A 32 -2.67 13.45 10.58
N SER A 33 -3.54 13.56 11.59
CA SER A 33 -3.17 14.09 12.91
C SER A 33 -2.15 13.18 13.60
N TYR A 34 -2.33 11.86 13.56
CA TYR A 34 -1.35 10.87 14.04
C TYR A 34 0.00 11.02 13.34
N ALA A 35 0.03 11.06 12.01
CA ALA A 35 1.26 11.18 11.25
C ALA A 35 2.00 12.50 11.55
N ARG A 36 1.25 13.59 11.79
CA ARG A 36 1.83 14.88 12.22
C ARG A 36 2.44 14.82 13.61
N SER A 37 1.71 14.27 14.59
CA SER A 37 2.19 14.18 15.97
C SER A 37 3.47 13.33 16.10
N ASN A 38 3.71 12.43 15.15
CA ASN A 38 4.92 11.61 15.08
C ASN A 38 5.99 12.15 14.10
N ASN A 39 5.84 13.39 13.60
CA ASN A 39 6.76 14.02 12.64
C ASN A 39 6.96 13.24 11.32
N LEU A 40 5.98 12.40 10.94
CA LEU A 40 6.01 11.58 9.72
C LEU A 40 5.53 12.35 8.47
N LEU A 41 4.92 13.52 8.66
CA LEU A 41 4.53 14.43 7.58
C LEU A 41 4.99 15.86 7.88
N GLU A 42 5.86 16.41 7.03
CA GLU A 42 6.15 17.85 7.02
C GLU A 42 5.03 18.61 6.30
N TYR A 43 4.27 19.43 7.02
CA TYR A 43 3.37 20.41 6.41
C TYR A 43 4.15 21.66 6.01
N ILE A 44 4.25 21.94 4.71
CA ILE A 44 4.76 23.23 4.21
C ILE A 44 3.54 24.10 3.87
N PRO A 45 3.22 25.15 4.66
CA PRO A 45 2.10 26.04 4.38
C PRO A 45 2.25 26.72 3.02
N LEU A 46 1.22 26.62 2.19
CA LEU A 46 1.18 27.21 0.86
C LEU A 46 0.82 28.70 0.93
N TYR A 47 1.76 29.53 1.38
CA TYR A 47 1.69 30.97 1.11
C TYR A 47 2.84 31.38 0.19
N GLY A 48 2.51 31.73 -1.06
CA GLY A 48 3.30 32.68 -1.86
C GLY A 48 4.42 32.18 -2.77
N LYS A 49 4.78 30.88 -2.83
CA LYS A 49 5.83 30.41 -3.77
C LYS A 49 5.24 29.73 -5.02
N THR A 50 5.53 30.32 -6.17
CA THR A 50 5.25 29.80 -7.51
C THR A 50 5.81 28.39 -7.69
N ARG A 51 5.20 27.60 -8.58
CA ARG A 51 5.50 26.17 -8.87
C ARG A 51 6.98 25.87 -9.20
N ARG A 52 7.81 26.89 -9.44
CA ARG A 52 9.23 26.79 -9.81
C ARG A 52 10.10 26.88 -8.54
N GLY A 53 10.54 25.73 -8.00
CA GLY A 53 11.49 25.68 -6.89
C GLY A 53 11.12 24.76 -5.72
N ARG A 54 10.24 23.77 -5.89
CA ARG A 54 9.94 22.77 -4.85
C ARG A 54 10.94 21.62 -4.89
N SER A 55 11.33 21.09 -3.73
CA SER A 55 12.08 19.82 -3.66
C SER A 55 11.18 18.64 -4.03
N GLU A 56 11.76 17.58 -4.57
CA GLU A 56 11.02 16.37 -4.96
C GLU A 56 10.32 15.72 -3.76
N LYS A 57 10.96 15.73 -2.58
CA LYS A 57 10.37 15.28 -1.30
C LYS A 57 9.05 15.98 -0.97
N ALA A 58 8.97 17.30 -1.15
CA ALA A 58 7.75 18.07 -0.87
C ALA A 58 6.64 17.78 -1.89
N GLU A 59 7.00 17.42 -3.12
CA GLU A 59 6.04 17.01 -4.14
C GLU A 59 5.47 15.60 -3.85
N ASP A 60 6.31 14.67 -3.40
CA ASP A 60 5.87 13.31 -3.04
C ASP A 60 4.96 13.30 -1.80
N HIS A 61 5.29 14.02 -0.73
CA HIS A 61 4.36 14.17 0.42
C HIS A 61 3.00 14.75 0.02
N ARG A 62 2.99 15.74 -0.88
CA ARG A 62 1.73 16.30 -1.40
C ARG A 62 0.94 15.24 -2.19
N ARG A 63 1.62 14.46 -3.02
CA ARG A 63 1.00 13.38 -3.80
C ARG A 63 0.43 12.30 -2.89
N MET A 64 1.14 11.93 -1.83
CA MET A 64 0.65 10.99 -0.82
C MET A 64 -0.71 11.42 -0.28
N ILE A 65 -0.81 12.64 0.25
CA ILE A 65 -2.08 13.14 0.79
C ILE A 65 -3.15 13.17 -0.31
N SER A 66 -2.82 13.70 -1.49
CA SER A 66 -3.76 13.79 -2.61
C SER A 66 -4.29 12.43 -3.07
N LEU A 67 -3.43 11.43 -3.18
CA LEU A 67 -3.78 10.09 -3.67
C LEU A 67 -4.52 9.29 -2.62
N VAL A 68 -4.12 9.38 -1.34
CA VAL A 68 -4.88 8.78 -0.23
C VAL A 68 -6.28 9.36 -0.18
N THR A 69 -6.44 10.68 -0.29
CA THR A 69 -7.77 11.31 -0.38
C THR A 69 -8.54 10.87 -1.62
N ALA A 70 -7.90 10.78 -2.79
CA ALA A 70 -8.56 10.31 -4.01
C ALA A 70 -9.03 8.86 -3.87
N ALA A 71 -8.19 7.97 -3.32
CA ALA A 71 -8.50 6.57 -3.09
C ALA A 71 -9.69 6.38 -2.15
N LEU A 72 -9.75 7.14 -1.04
CA LEU A 72 -10.89 7.10 -0.11
C LEU A 72 -12.21 7.53 -0.76
N ASN A 73 -12.15 8.44 -1.74
CA ASN A 73 -13.33 8.86 -2.50
C ASN A 73 -13.71 7.88 -3.63
N ASN A 74 -12.91 6.84 -3.86
CA ASN A 74 -13.13 5.82 -4.88
C ASN A 74 -13.15 4.38 -4.28
N PRO A 75 -14.09 4.05 -3.38
CA PRO A 75 -14.14 2.74 -2.77
C PRO A 75 -14.83 1.68 -3.64
N TYR A 76 -14.19 0.52 -3.76
CA TYR A 76 -14.80 -0.73 -4.23
C TYR A 76 -15.25 -1.55 -3.02
N LYS A 77 -16.57 -1.75 -2.87
CA LYS A 77 -17.13 -2.50 -1.75
C LYS A 77 -17.25 -3.97 -2.10
N LEU A 78 -16.66 -4.83 -1.28
CA LEU A 78 -16.82 -6.28 -1.32
C LEU A 78 -17.90 -6.67 -0.32
N ASP A 79 -18.81 -7.53 -0.77
CA ASP A 79 -19.83 -8.09 0.10
C ASP A 79 -19.30 -9.30 0.88
N CYS A 80 -18.27 -9.06 1.69
CA CYS A 80 -17.62 -10.08 2.50
C CYS A 80 -17.44 -9.61 3.95
N ASP A 81 -17.34 -10.58 4.85
CA ASP A 81 -17.07 -10.37 6.27
C ASP A 81 -15.83 -11.18 6.67
N ILE A 82 -14.68 -10.50 6.68
CA ILE A 82 -13.38 -11.12 6.97
C ILE A 82 -13.27 -11.59 8.42
N SER A 83 -14.13 -11.12 9.34
CA SER A 83 -14.10 -11.57 10.73
C SER A 83 -14.45 -13.05 10.88
N LYS A 84 -15.09 -13.61 9.84
CA LYS A 84 -15.41 -15.05 9.74
C LYS A 84 -14.24 -15.89 9.25
N LEU A 85 -13.17 -15.27 8.75
CA LEU A 85 -11.97 -15.98 8.33
C LEU A 85 -11.16 -16.36 9.56
N SER A 86 -10.77 -17.63 9.64
CA SER A 86 -9.90 -18.16 10.68
C SER A 86 -8.74 -18.93 10.05
N GLY A 87 -7.58 -18.89 10.69
CA GLY A 87 -6.39 -19.62 10.22
C GLY A 87 -5.95 -19.16 8.82
N SER A 88 -5.89 -20.08 7.85
CA SER A 88 -5.42 -19.85 6.46
C SER A 88 -6.56 -19.86 5.42
N GLN A 89 -7.79 -19.58 5.84
CA GLN A 89 -8.94 -19.50 4.92
C GLN A 89 -8.83 -18.32 3.94
N LYS A 90 -9.03 -18.61 2.66
CA LYS A 90 -8.98 -17.62 1.59
C LYS A 90 -10.27 -16.83 1.45
N ILE A 91 -10.17 -15.59 0.98
CA ILE A 91 -11.32 -14.72 0.79
C ILE A 91 -12.31 -15.24 -0.28
N GLU A 92 -11.85 -16.03 -1.26
CA GLU A 92 -12.70 -16.70 -2.26
C GLU A 92 -13.82 -17.55 -1.61
N SER A 93 -13.56 -18.13 -0.43
CA SER A 93 -14.54 -18.96 0.28
C SER A 93 -15.75 -18.16 0.82
N ILE A 94 -15.62 -16.84 0.93
CA ILE A 94 -16.65 -15.94 1.48
C ILE A 94 -17.07 -14.83 0.50
N LEU A 95 -16.56 -14.86 -0.73
CA LEU A 95 -16.83 -13.85 -1.76
C LEU A 95 -17.83 -14.36 -2.79
N GLU A 96 -18.85 -13.56 -3.06
CA GLU A 96 -19.74 -13.76 -4.20
C GLU A 96 -19.10 -13.23 -5.49
N ASN A 97 -18.13 -13.97 -6.05
CA ASN A 97 -17.51 -13.77 -7.38
C ASN A 97 -17.48 -12.30 -7.90
N PRO A 98 -16.81 -11.39 -7.19
CA PRO A 98 -16.64 -10.02 -7.66
C PRO A 98 -15.91 -9.98 -9.01
N ARG A 99 -16.29 -9.02 -9.85
CA ARG A 99 -15.59 -8.70 -11.11
C ARG A 99 -15.32 -7.21 -11.16
N LEU A 100 -14.27 -6.77 -10.47
CA LEU A 100 -13.97 -5.34 -10.37
C LEU A 100 -13.38 -4.77 -11.67
N GLY A 101 -12.83 -5.61 -12.53
CA GLY A 101 -12.31 -5.21 -13.84
C GLY A 101 -10.91 -4.59 -13.78
N HIS A 102 -10.59 -3.76 -14.79
CA HIS A 102 -9.33 -3.02 -14.85
C HIS A 102 -9.44 -1.70 -14.09
N ILE A 103 -8.47 -1.42 -13.22
CA ILE A 103 -8.45 -0.24 -12.34
C ILE A 103 -7.16 0.54 -12.58
N GLU A 104 -7.31 1.76 -13.07
CA GLU A 104 -6.21 2.70 -13.33
C GLU A 104 -6.13 3.83 -12.30
N GLU A 105 -7.28 4.20 -11.72
CA GLU A 105 -7.41 5.30 -10.78
C GLU A 105 -7.12 4.88 -9.33
N PRO A 106 -6.64 5.81 -8.47
CA PRO A 106 -6.46 5.52 -7.05
C PRO A 106 -7.76 5.02 -6.42
N CYS A 107 -7.68 3.97 -5.62
CA CYS A 107 -8.86 3.37 -5.01
C CYS A 107 -8.54 2.64 -3.70
N ILE A 108 -9.59 2.40 -2.93
CA ILE A 108 -9.56 1.43 -1.84
C ILE A 108 -10.51 0.26 -2.14
N ILE A 109 -10.18 -0.92 -1.63
CA ILE A 109 -11.11 -2.04 -1.56
C ILE A 109 -11.50 -2.23 -0.11
N ILE A 110 -12.80 -2.24 0.18
CA ILE A 110 -13.32 -2.34 1.54
C ILE A 110 -14.30 -3.51 1.68
N ASN A 111 -14.38 -4.08 2.87
CA ASN A 111 -15.37 -5.10 3.20
C ASN A 111 -16.72 -4.48 3.64
N ARG A 112 -17.70 -5.32 4.01
CA ARG A 112 -19.02 -4.88 4.50
C ARG A 112 -18.95 -4.03 5.78
N ALA A 113 -17.93 -4.26 6.62
CA ALA A 113 -17.68 -3.53 7.86
C ALA A 113 -16.83 -2.25 7.66
N ASN A 114 -16.64 -1.81 6.40
CA ASN A 114 -15.76 -0.68 6.02
C ASN A 114 -14.28 -0.84 6.42
N HIS A 115 -13.82 -2.06 6.72
CA HIS A 115 -12.39 -2.33 6.84
C HIS A 115 -11.75 -2.23 5.46
N ILE A 116 -10.71 -1.42 5.37
CA ILE A 116 -9.92 -1.31 4.15
C ILE A 116 -9.03 -2.53 4.05
N LEU A 117 -9.10 -3.23 2.92
CA LEU A 117 -8.34 -4.46 2.66
C LEU A 117 -7.18 -4.21 1.70
N LEU A 118 -7.32 -3.19 0.85
CA LEU A 118 -6.33 -2.82 -0.14
C LEU A 118 -6.39 -1.31 -0.41
N TRP A 119 -5.21 -0.72 -0.55
CA TRP A 119 -4.95 0.60 -1.10
C TRP A 119 -4.21 0.46 -2.42
N TYR A 120 -4.71 1.12 -3.45
CA TYR A 120 -4.03 1.25 -4.73
C TYR A 120 -3.76 2.72 -5.00
N LEU A 121 -2.48 3.08 -5.10
CA LEU A 121 -1.99 4.45 -5.20
C LEU A 121 -1.08 4.57 -6.44
N PRO A 122 -1.66 4.68 -7.65
CA PRO A 122 -0.90 4.84 -8.88
C PRO A 122 -0.17 6.18 -8.91
N GLY A 123 1.11 6.16 -9.31
CA GLY A 123 1.92 7.37 -9.43
C GLY A 123 2.19 8.08 -8.10
N LEU A 124 2.19 7.34 -6.99
CA LEU A 124 2.54 7.85 -5.67
C LEU A 124 3.96 8.43 -5.63
N LEU A 125 4.89 7.81 -6.35
CA LEU A 125 6.27 8.26 -6.45
C LEU A 125 6.46 9.19 -7.63
N SER A 126 7.35 10.18 -7.50
CA SER A 126 7.70 11.07 -8.60
C SER A 126 8.20 10.34 -9.84
N LYS A 127 8.06 10.94 -11.03
CA LYS A 127 8.61 10.35 -12.26
C LYS A 127 10.11 10.07 -12.17
N THR A 128 10.84 10.87 -11.40
CA THR A 128 12.26 10.65 -11.10
C THR A 128 12.42 9.41 -10.23
N HIS A 129 11.79 9.39 -9.05
CA HIS A 129 11.87 8.28 -8.11
C HIS A 129 11.25 6.97 -8.61
N ALA A 130 10.27 7.04 -9.52
CA ALA A 130 9.62 5.91 -10.15
C ALA A 130 10.53 5.22 -11.17
N LYS A 131 11.39 5.97 -11.87
CA LYS A 131 12.34 5.41 -12.85
C LYS A 131 13.57 4.83 -12.19
N ASP A 132 14.01 5.47 -11.12
CA ASP A 132 15.15 5.05 -10.31
C ASP A 132 14.93 5.48 -8.84
N PRO A 133 14.71 4.56 -7.89
CA PRO A 133 14.66 4.89 -6.46
C PRO A 133 16.03 5.37 -5.97
N ASN A 134 17.09 5.10 -6.74
CA ASN A 134 18.49 5.31 -6.45
C ASN A 134 19.18 6.00 -7.64
N ALA A 135 18.80 7.21 -8.07
CA ALA A 135 19.43 7.87 -9.24
C ALA A 135 20.98 8.01 -9.19
N ILE A 136 21.64 7.56 -8.11
CA ILE A 136 22.87 6.76 -8.19
C ILE A 136 22.75 5.58 -7.19
N ILE A 137 22.61 4.31 -7.62
CA ILE A 137 23.11 3.07 -6.97
C ILE A 137 22.56 1.79 -7.65
N LYS A 138 23.48 0.84 -7.90
CA LYS A 138 23.27 -0.49 -8.48
C LYS A 138 22.99 -1.53 -7.38
N ALA A 139 22.13 -2.50 -7.69
CA ALA A 139 21.61 -3.53 -6.77
C ALA A 139 22.62 -4.61 -6.32
N SER A 140 22.37 -5.29 -5.18
CA SER A 140 22.61 -6.75 -4.96
C SER A 140 22.23 -7.32 -3.57
N CYS A 141 21.53 -8.48 -3.59
CA CYS A 141 21.55 -9.71 -2.74
C CYS A 141 21.05 -9.82 -1.27
N LEU A 142 20.59 -11.04 -0.96
CA LEU A 142 20.02 -11.55 0.31
C LEU A 142 20.88 -11.26 1.55
N ILE A 143 20.23 -10.63 2.55
CA ILE A 143 20.79 -10.07 3.79
C ILE A 143 21.66 -11.06 4.59
N ARG A 144 21.32 -12.35 4.64
CA ARG A 144 21.94 -13.29 5.60
C ARG A 144 23.38 -13.71 5.27
N HIS A 145 23.86 -13.50 4.04
CA HIS A 145 25.20 -13.96 3.63
C HIS A 145 26.11 -12.85 3.11
N ASN A 146 25.63 -11.61 3.02
CA ASN A 146 26.30 -10.53 2.28
C ASN A 146 26.22 -9.15 2.96
N MET A 147 26.17 -9.11 4.30
CA MET A 147 26.24 -7.84 5.06
C MET A 147 27.44 -6.97 4.63
N ASP A 148 28.58 -7.59 4.29
CA ASP A 148 29.81 -6.91 3.87
C ASP A 148 29.92 -6.67 2.35
N CYS A 149 28.96 -7.13 1.54
CA CYS A 149 29.12 -7.26 0.08
C CYS A 149 28.13 -6.42 -0.75
N GLY A 150 27.38 -5.52 -0.10
CA GLY A 150 26.45 -4.61 -0.78
C GLY A 150 25.30 -4.10 0.09
N VAL A 151 24.90 -4.82 1.14
CA VAL A 151 23.78 -4.41 2.00
C VAL A 151 24.10 -3.13 2.79
N LYS A 152 25.33 -3.01 3.30
CA LYS A 152 25.81 -1.79 3.99
C LYS A 152 25.76 -0.53 3.11
N GLU A 153 25.85 -0.68 1.79
CA GLU A 153 25.76 0.43 0.83
C GLU A 153 24.32 0.65 0.34
N TRP A 154 23.62 -0.45 0.05
CA TRP A 154 22.24 -0.43 -0.44
C TRP A 154 21.26 0.08 0.61
N LEU A 155 21.34 -0.39 1.86
CA LEU A 155 20.36 -0.07 2.89
C LEU A 155 20.30 1.44 3.19
N PRO A 156 21.43 2.15 3.35
CA PRO A 156 21.42 3.62 3.42
C PRO A 156 20.88 4.29 2.15
N SER A 157 21.13 3.71 0.96
CA SER A 157 20.67 4.29 -0.31
C SER A 157 19.16 4.29 -0.45
N VAL A 158 18.51 3.24 0.04
CA VAL A 158 17.04 3.10 -0.01
C VAL A 158 16.34 3.61 1.25
N ALA A 159 17.06 4.01 2.29
CA ALA A 159 16.49 4.39 3.59
C ALA A 159 15.42 5.48 3.48
N LEU A 160 15.66 6.52 2.67
CA LEU A 160 14.68 7.60 2.49
C LEU A 160 13.38 7.11 1.84
N LEU A 161 13.47 6.21 0.87
CA LEU A 161 12.31 5.60 0.25
C LEU A 161 11.56 4.76 1.29
N LEU A 162 12.27 3.94 2.07
CA LEU A 162 11.66 3.07 3.06
C LEU A 162 10.96 3.86 4.18
N LEU A 163 11.55 4.97 4.65
CA LEU A 163 10.91 5.89 5.57
C LEU A 163 9.67 6.58 4.96
N TYR A 164 9.71 6.94 3.69
CA TYR A 164 8.54 7.48 2.99
C TYR A 164 7.40 6.45 2.92
N LEU A 165 7.75 5.19 2.71
CA LEU A 165 6.85 4.04 2.70
C LEU A 165 6.27 3.74 4.11
N ASP A 166 7.04 3.96 5.18
CA ASP A 166 6.54 3.90 6.56
C ASP A 166 5.53 5.00 6.86
N ASN A 167 5.80 6.23 6.38
CA ASN A 167 4.87 7.34 6.51
C ASN A 167 3.53 7.05 5.81
N LEU A 168 3.57 6.35 4.68
CA LEU A 168 2.35 5.87 4.03
C LEU A 168 1.62 4.88 4.93
N LEU A 169 2.31 3.88 5.51
CA LEU A 169 1.70 2.92 6.45
C LEU A 169 1.11 3.62 7.68
N ALA A 170 1.78 4.64 8.22
CA ALA A 170 1.27 5.45 9.32
C ALA A 170 -0.05 6.15 8.97
N LEU A 171 -0.26 6.51 7.71
CA LEU A 171 -1.52 7.09 7.23
C LEU A 171 -2.59 6.04 6.94
N THR A 172 -2.22 4.96 6.27
CA THR A 172 -3.18 3.98 5.76
C THR A 172 -3.52 2.90 6.77
N HIS A 173 -2.66 2.67 7.77
CA HIS A 173 -2.88 1.74 8.87
C HIS A 173 -2.14 2.15 10.17
N PRO A 174 -2.52 3.26 10.84
CA PRO A 174 -1.80 3.79 12.02
C PRO A 174 -1.55 2.78 13.14
N ALA A 175 -2.53 1.91 13.42
CA ALA A 175 -2.42 0.90 14.48
C ALA A 175 -1.32 -0.14 14.18
N LEU A 176 -1.15 -0.52 12.91
CA LEU A 176 -0.13 -1.47 12.49
C LEU A 176 1.25 -0.80 12.49
N HIS A 177 1.34 0.43 11.97
CA HIS A 177 2.55 1.24 12.07
C HIS A 177 3.00 1.37 13.53
N SER A 178 2.10 1.79 14.43
CA SER A 178 2.40 1.94 15.85
C SER A 178 2.88 0.64 16.49
N ALA A 179 2.22 -0.49 16.22
CA ALA A 179 2.63 -1.79 16.75
C ALA A 179 4.01 -2.20 16.23
N ALA A 180 4.26 -1.99 14.93
CA ALA A 180 5.54 -2.29 14.30
C ALA A 180 6.68 -1.40 14.84
N THR A 181 6.42 -0.10 15.06
CA THR A 181 7.37 0.81 15.72
C THR A 181 7.75 0.29 17.10
N SER A 182 6.78 -0.10 17.94
CA SER A 182 7.07 -0.65 19.27
C SER A 182 7.89 -1.94 19.21
N VAL A 183 7.63 -2.82 18.23
CA VAL A 183 8.45 -4.02 18.03
C VAL A 183 9.88 -3.64 17.63
N MET A 184 10.05 -2.67 16.72
CA MET A 184 11.39 -2.20 16.33
C MET A 184 12.16 -1.57 17.50
N GLU A 185 11.51 -0.82 18.38
CA GLU A 185 12.13 -0.27 19.60
C GLU A 185 12.62 -1.38 20.54
N LEU A 186 11.84 -2.45 20.68
CA LEU A 186 12.25 -3.64 21.44
C LEU A 186 13.44 -4.34 20.78
N LEU A 187 13.42 -4.53 19.46
CA LEU A 187 14.53 -5.15 18.73
C LEU A 187 15.81 -4.33 18.78
N CYS A 188 15.71 -3.00 18.86
CA CYS A 188 16.85 -2.10 19.07
C CYS A 188 17.44 -2.18 20.48
N SER A 189 16.68 -2.71 21.44
CA SER A 189 17.08 -2.84 22.85
C SER A 189 17.49 -4.27 23.22
N GLU A 190 17.22 -5.23 22.34
CA GLU A 190 17.49 -6.66 22.55
C GLU A 190 18.90 -6.99 22.03
N PRO A 191 19.84 -7.47 22.89
CA PRO A 191 21.24 -7.67 22.51
C PRO A 191 21.45 -8.58 21.29
N SER A 192 20.55 -9.53 21.07
CA SER A 192 20.63 -10.46 19.94
C SER A 192 20.24 -9.85 18.59
N THR A 193 19.54 -8.71 18.57
CA THR A 193 19.05 -8.06 17.33
C THR A 193 19.49 -6.61 17.18
N GLU A 194 20.01 -5.99 18.24
CA GLU A 194 20.37 -4.57 18.32
C GLU A 194 21.23 -4.09 17.15
N GLU A 195 22.27 -4.85 16.77
CA GLU A 195 23.20 -4.46 15.70
C GLU A 195 22.52 -4.30 14.33
N TYR A 196 21.49 -5.12 14.06
CA TYR A 196 20.74 -5.10 12.81
C TYR A 196 19.58 -4.10 12.88
N ALA A 197 18.86 -4.10 13.99
CA ALA A 197 17.68 -3.25 14.18
C ALA A 197 18.04 -1.76 14.12
N LYS A 198 19.19 -1.37 14.65
CA LYS A 198 19.66 0.03 14.65
C LYS A 198 19.98 0.59 13.27
N VAL A 199 20.32 -0.27 12.30
CA VAL A 199 20.63 0.15 10.92
C VAL A 199 19.45 -0.07 9.96
N TRP A 200 18.37 -0.69 10.45
CA TRP A 200 17.19 -1.00 9.66
C TRP A 200 16.27 0.23 9.56
N PRO A 201 16.04 0.79 8.35
CA PRO A 201 15.43 2.11 8.21
C PRO A 201 13.90 2.06 8.09
N THR A 202 13.25 0.95 8.46
CA THR A 202 11.80 0.78 8.30
C THR A 202 11.16 -0.03 9.43
N VAL A 203 9.86 0.17 9.65
CA VAL A 203 9.07 -0.63 10.59
C VAL A 203 8.72 -2.04 10.08
N PHE A 204 8.82 -2.29 8.77
CA PHE A 204 8.60 -3.63 8.20
C PHE A 204 9.72 -4.60 8.64
N SER A 205 9.38 -5.87 8.90
CA SER A 205 10.39 -6.85 9.36
C SER A 205 11.28 -7.36 8.21
N GLY A 206 10.82 -7.23 6.96
CA GLY A 206 11.51 -7.72 5.79
C GLY A 206 11.24 -6.89 4.55
N ILE A 207 12.23 -6.85 3.66
CA ILE A 207 12.15 -6.25 2.32
C ILE A 207 12.73 -7.25 1.33
N THR A 208 12.00 -7.50 0.24
CA THR A 208 12.48 -8.28 -0.89
C THR A 208 12.50 -7.41 -2.15
N PRO A 209 13.70 -7.13 -2.70
CA PRO A 209 13.84 -6.60 -4.05
C PRO A 209 13.48 -7.68 -5.07
N ILE A 210 12.55 -7.39 -5.97
CA ILE A 210 12.14 -8.27 -7.06
C ILE A 210 12.47 -7.54 -8.36
N THR A 211 13.21 -8.19 -9.26
CA THR A 211 13.66 -7.59 -10.53
C THR A 211 13.32 -8.52 -11.69
N ASN A 212 12.79 -7.94 -12.76
CA ASN A 212 12.48 -8.57 -14.05
C ASN A 212 11.82 -9.95 -13.94
N GLN A 213 10.92 -10.09 -12.96
CA GLN A 213 10.20 -11.32 -12.68
C GLN A 213 8.70 -11.09 -12.72
N THR A 214 8.01 -11.98 -13.44
CA THR A 214 6.60 -12.22 -13.22
C THR A 214 6.45 -13.12 -12.01
N THR A 215 5.31 -13.03 -11.33
CA THR A 215 5.06 -13.83 -10.13
C THR A 215 3.86 -14.71 -10.35
N LYS A 216 3.98 -16.01 -10.08
CA LYS A 216 2.83 -16.92 -10.12
C LYS A 216 1.80 -16.50 -9.06
N ALA A 217 0.53 -16.83 -9.31
CA ALA A 217 -0.53 -16.57 -8.35
C ALA A 217 -0.25 -17.26 -7.01
N HIS A 218 -0.18 -16.47 -5.94
CA HIS A 218 0.08 -16.97 -4.58
C HIS A 218 -0.56 -16.06 -3.53
N CYS A 219 -0.62 -16.57 -2.31
CA CYS A 219 -0.89 -15.79 -1.10
C CYS A 219 0.37 -15.87 -0.24
N ASN A 220 0.66 -14.80 0.50
CA ASN A 220 1.76 -14.81 1.45
C ASN A 220 1.42 -15.74 2.61
N ARG A 221 2.38 -16.58 2.98
CA ARG A 221 2.26 -17.48 4.12
C ARG A 221 2.67 -16.70 5.38
N PHE A 222 2.00 -16.97 6.50
CA PHE A 222 2.35 -16.47 7.84
C PHE A 222 2.08 -14.98 8.14
N SER A 223 1.33 -14.26 7.30
CA SER A 223 0.87 -12.90 7.61
C SER A 223 -0.55 -12.89 8.21
N SER A 224 -0.89 -11.88 9.00
CA SER A 224 -2.28 -11.68 9.50
C SER A 224 -3.17 -11.06 8.40
N TYR A 225 -4.46 -11.39 8.41
CA TYR A 225 -5.44 -10.73 7.51
C TYR A 225 -5.56 -9.23 7.74
N SER A 226 -5.21 -8.75 8.93
CA SER A 226 -5.19 -7.33 9.28
C SER A 226 -3.86 -6.64 8.94
N TRP A 227 -2.84 -7.38 8.52
CA TRP A 227 -1.54 -6.79 8.21
C TRP A 227 -1.45 -6.45 6.73
N TYR A 228 -0.84 -5.30 6.44
CA TYR A 228 -0.54 -4.90 5.08
C TYR A 228 0.89 -5.25 4.73
N ASP A 229 1.02 -6.03 3.66
CA ASP A 229 2.22 -6.04 2.87
C ASP A 229 2.18 -4.84 1.92
N GLN A 230 3.34 -4.37 1.49
CA GLN A 230 3.46 -3.22 0.63
C GLN A 230 4.36 -3.51 -0.55
N VAL A 231 3.89 -3.18 -1.75
CA VAL A 231 4.67 -3.32 -2.97
C VAL A 231 4.80 -1.97 -3.63
N ALA A 232 6.03 -1.50 -3.79
CA ALA A 232 6.36 -0.26 -4.50
C ALA A 232 7.03 -0.59 -5.84
N ALA A 233 6.46 -0.11 -6.93
CA ALA A 233 6.82 -0.45 -8.29
C ALA A 233 7.72 0.61 -8.93
N PHE A 234 8.69 0.17 -9.72
CA PHE A 234 9.71 1.05 -10.28
C PHE A 234 10.30 0.53 -11.60
N GLY A 235 10.88 1.45 -12.37
CA GLY A 235 11.68 1.17 -13.55
C GLY A 235 11.19 1.87 -14.79
N SER A 236 11.50 1.29 -15.94
CA SER A 236 11.27 1.89 -17.25
C SER A 236 10.12 1.25 -18.02
N TYR A 237 9.53 0.19 -17.46
CA TYR A 237 8.50 -0.59 -18.10
C TYR A 237 7.15 0.13 -18.19
N THR A 238 6.30 -0.38 -19.06
CA THR A 238 4.92 0.08 -19.24
C THR A 238 3.95 -1.09 -19.27
N SER A 239 2.70 -0.82 -18.95
CA SER A 239 1.57 -1.73 -19.18
C SER A 239 1.60 -3.00 -18.32
N ALA A 240 2.36 -3.05 -17.21
CA ALA A 240 2.25 -4.20 -16.31
C ALA A 240 0.94 -4.15 -15.52
N THR A 241 0.47 -5.33 -15.12
CA THR A 241 -0.73 -5.47 -14.29
C THR A 241 -0.44 -6.28 -13.03
N PHE A 242 -0.93 -5.77 -11.90
CA PHE A 242 -1.02 -6.51 -10.66
C PHE A 242 -2.41 -7.13 -10.58
N SER A 243 -2.49 -8.44 -10.68
CA SER A 243 -3.75 -9.15 -10.79
C SER A 243 -4.16 -9.75 -9.46
N LEU A 244 -5.44 -9.60 -9.15
CA LEU A 244 -6.13 -10.16 -7.98
C LEU A 244 -7.24 -11.09 -8.52
N PRO A 245 -6.92 -12.36 -8.85
CA PRO A 245 -7.83 -13.22 -9.59
C PRO A 245 -9.15 -13.46 -8.86
N GLU A 246 -9.11 -13.63 -7.53
CA GLU A 246 -10.30 -13.82 -6.69
C GLU A 246 -11.24 -12.61 -6.71
N LEU A 247 -10.72 -11.43 -7.06
CA LEU A 247 -11.51 -10.21 -7.20
C LEU A 247 -11.98 -9.94 -8.64
N GLY A 248 -11.55 -10.77 -9.60
CA GLY A 248 -11.67 -10.46 -11.02
C GLY A 248 -11.12 -9.06 -11.34
N ALA A 249 -10.06 -8.65 -10.64
CA ALA A 249 -9.51 -7.30 -10.67
C ALA A 249 -8.07 -7.30 -11.20
N THR A 250 -7.74 -6.26 -11.96
CA THR A 250 -6.36 -5.96 -12.37
C THR A 250 -6.08 -4.50 -12.09
N LEU A 251 -4.95 -4.22 -11.43
CA LEU A 251 -4.50 -2.87 -11.13
C LEU A 251 -3.40 -2.51 -12.12
N GLN A 252 -3.42 -1.29 -12.65
CA GLN A 252 -2.35 -0.83 -13.51
C GLN A 252 -1.06 -0.63 -12.70
N TYR A 253 -0.10 -1.50 -12.92
CA TYR A 253 1.07 -1.63 -12.07
C TYR A 253 2.28 -0.98 -12.73
N ASN A 254 2.17 0.30 -13.13
CA ASN A 254 3.28 1.03 -13.75
C ASN A 254 4.30 1.55 -12.71
N PRO A 255 5.52 1.94 -13.14
CA PRO A 255 6.48 2.59 -12.26
C PRO A 255 5.88 3.76 -11.49
N GLY A 256 6.14 3.79 -10.18
CA GLY A 256 5.65 4.77 -9.23
C GLY A 256 4.34 4.38 -8.54
N SER A 257 3.71 3.26 -8.92
CA SER A 257 2.57 2.70 -8.21
C SER A 257 2.99 2.09 -6.86
N VAL A 258 2.18 2.31 -5.83
CA VAL A 258 2.28 1.59 -4.56
C VAL A 258 0.96 0.90 -4.26
N ILE A 259 1.04 -0.36 -3.85
CA ILE A 259 -0.10 -1.17 -3.42
C ILE A 259 0.16 -1.61 -1.98
N GLN A 260 -0.77 -1.33 -1.07
CA GLN A 260 -0.78 -1.90 0.27
C GLN A 260 -1.98 -2.82 0.39
N PHE A 261 -1.79 -4.05 0.82
CA PHE A 261 -2.85 -5.05 0.88
C PHE A 261 -2.48 -6.17 1.83
N SER A 262 -3.47 -6.94 2.29
CA SER A 262 -3.15 -8.16 3.02
C SER A 262 -2.76 -9.27 2.04
N GLY A 263 -1.46 -9.62 2.01
CA GLY A 263 -0.93 -10.62 1.08
C GLY A 263 -1.38 -12.06 1.39
N ASN A 264 -1.79 -12.35 2.63
CA ASN A 264 -2.41 -13.63 2.98
C ASN A 264 -3.89 -13.67 2.54
N LEU A 265 -4.56 -12.52 2.49
CA LEU A 265 -5.98 -12.46 2.17
C LEU A 265 -6.26 -12.68 0.68
N PHE A 266 -5.47 -12.05 -0.20
CA PHE A 266 -5.71 -12.06 -1.63
C PHE A 266 -4.70 -12.92 -2.38
N LEU A 267 -5.20 -13.82 -3.22
CA LEU A 267 -4.39 -14.39 -4.27
C LEU A 267 -3.94 -13.26 -5.21
N HIS A 268 -2.62 -13.14 -5.41
CA HIS A 268 -2.04 -12.07 -6.21
C HIS A 268 -0.93 -12.58 -7.13
N LYS A 269 -0.78 -11.90 -8.26
CA LYS A 269 0.27 -12.15 -9.25
C LYS A 269 0.64 -10.86 -9.99
N VAL A 270 1.83 -10.87 -10.57
CA VAL A 270 2.24 -9.85 -11.55
C VAL A 270 2.36 -10.55 -12.89
N ASP A 271 1.60 -10.07 -13.87
CA ASP A 271 1.63 -10.56 -15.24
C ASP A 271 2.78 -9.92 -16.03
N GLY A 272 2.97 -10.34 -17.28
CA GLY A 272 4.01 -9.77 -18.15
C GLY A 272 3.79 -8.29 -18.46
N TRP A 273 4.84 -7.64 -18.97
CA TRP A 273 4.85 -6.26 -19.44
C TRP A 273 5.52 -6.16 -20.81
N ASP A 274 5.29 -5.04 -21.51
CA ASP A 274 5.67 -4.91 -22.92
C ASP A 274 7.19 -4.88 -23.14
N SER A 275 7.88 -3.99 -22.42
CA SER A 275 9.32 -3.76 -22.54
C SER A 275 9.86 -3.01 -21.32
N GLY A 276 11.18 -2.90 -21.20
CA GLY A 276 11.85 -2.20 -20.09
C GLY A 276 12.07 -3.05 -18.85
N ASP A 277 12.80 -2.48 -17.90
CA ASP A 277 13.12 -3.15 -16.64
C ASP A 277 12.03 -2.87 -15.61
N CYS A 278 11.50 -3.94 -15.02
CA CYS A 278 10.58 -3.91 -13.90
C CYS A 278 11.33 -4.29 -12.63
N TYR A 279 11.27 -3.44 -11.62
CA TYR A 279 11.72 -3.80 -10.29
C TYR A 279 10.79 -3.26 -9.23
N CYS A 280 10.67 -3.98 -8.12
CA CYS A 280 9.85 -3.57 -7.00
C CYS A 280 10.50 -3.91 -5.66
N TYR A 281 10.10 -3.17 -4.65
CA TYR A 281 10.35 -3.55 -3.26
C TYR A 281 9.05 -4.06 -2.66
N ALA A 282 9.06 -5.31 -2.23
CA ALA A 282 8.00 -5.91 -1.42
C ALA A 282 8.41 -5.86 0.05
N SER A 283 7.73 -5.06 0.85
CA SER A 283 7.91 -4.95 2.30
C SER A 283 6.79 -5.70 3.03
N PHE A 284 7.14 -6.45 4.07
CA PHE A 284 6.22 -7.32 4.80
C PHE A 284 6.64 -7.47 6.28
N PHE A 285 5.75 -8.06 7.09
CA PHE A 285 5.94 -8.36 8.51
C PHE A 285 6.23 -9.83 8.76
#